data_AF-A0A7X2NTQ4-F1
#
_entry.id   AF-A0A7X2NTQ4-F1
#
_cell.length_a   1.000
_cell.length_b   1.000
_cell.length_c   1.000
_cell.angle_alpha   90.00
_cell.angle_beta   90.00
_cell.angle_gamma   90.00
#
_symmetry.space_group_name_H-M   'P 1'
#
loop_
_entity.id
_entity.type
_entity.pdbx_description
1 polymer ?
#
loop_
_entity_poly.entity_id
_entity_poly.type
_entity_poly.pdbx_seq_one_letter_code
_entity_poly.pdbx_strand_id
1 'polypeptide(L)'
;MKLRINHLTWTITGTDRSDQNLLGNDSEYTFGITYFDRTCAYIRTDLPEELIRRTVRHELTHMTLFSAGMIPESMDEEAICSFVESYGEEICADTDLVCSALLHSAQKSEESPKALPA
;
A
#
# COMPACT_ATOMS: atom_id res chain seq x y z
N MET A 1 -16.45 -2.54 2.02
CA MET A 1 -16.28 -2.00 0.65
C MET A 1 -15.74 -3.09 -0.29
N LYS A 2 -15.78 -2.88 -1.61
CA LYS A 2 -15.13 -3.77 -2.58
C LYS A 2 -14.03 -3.02 -3.33
N LEU A 3 -12.91 -3.69 -3.56
CA LEU A 3 -11.76 -3.15 -4.31
C LEU A 3 -11.31 -4.19 -5.32
N ARG A 4 -11.14 -3.78 -6.59
CA ARG A 4 -10.58 -4.65 -7.62
C ARG A 4 -9.07 -4.42 -7.71
N ILE A 5 -8.29 -5.48 -7.51
CA ILE A 5 -6.83 -5.48 -7.66
C ILE A 5 -6.50 -6.55 -8.68
N ASN A 6 -5.88 -6.14 -9.80
CA ASN A 6 -5.67 -6.99 -10.97
C ASN A 6 -6.99 -7.68 -11.43
N HIS A 7 -7.03 -9.01 -11.39
CA HIS A 7 -8.19 -9.82 -11.79
C HIS A 7 -9.06 -10.29 -10.62
N LEU A 8 -8.70 -9.94 -9.37
CA LEU A 8 -9.43 -10.32 -8.16
C LEU A 8 -10.24 -9.16 -7.60
N THR A 9 -11.41 -9.48 -7.02
CA THR A 9 -12.25 -8.51 -6.30
C THR A 9 -12.24 -8.82 -4.82
N TRP A 10 -11.68 -7.92 -4.03
CA TRP A 10 -11.54 -8.04 -2.59
C TRP A 10 -12.69 -7.40 -1.86
N THR A 11 -13.22 -8.08 -0.84
CA THR A 11 -14.19 -7.51 0.10
C THR A 11 -13.49 -7.08 1.39
N ILE A 12 -13.46 -5.78 1.66
CA ILE A 12 -12.80 -5.20 2.83
C ILE A 12 -13.86 -4.78 3.84
N THR A 13 -13.77 -5.28 5.07
CA THR A 13 -14.75 -5.03 6.12
C THR A 13 -14.08 -4.35 7.30
N GLY A 14 -14.61 -3.19 7.71
CA GLY A 14 -14.25 -2.58 8.98
C GLY A 14 -14.96 -3.31 10.11
N THR A 15 -14.24 -3.62 11.18
CA THR A 15 -14.77 -4.36 12.33
C THR A 15 -14.18 -3.84 13.64
N ASP A 16 -14.65 -4.37 14.77
CA ASP A 16 -14.11 -4.07 16.09
C ASP A 16 -13.29 -5.24 16.63
N ARG A 17 -12.66 -5.04 17.80
CA ARG A 17 -11.86 -6.08 18.43
C ARG A 17 -12.62 -7.41 18.52
N SER A 18 -13.87 -7.45 18.94
CA SER A 18 -14.59 -8.69 19.27
C SER A 18 -14.83 -9.64 18.09
N ASP A 19 -14.54 -9.21 16.86
CA ASP A 19 -14.68 -10.01 15.65
C ASP A 19 -13.74 -11.21 15.65
N GLN A 20 -14.32 -12.40 15.58
CA GLN A 20 -13.59 -13.66 15.57
C GLN A 20 -12.76 -13.85 14.29
N ASN A 21 -13.04 -13.09 13.23
CA ASN A 21 -12.22 -13.12 12.03
C ASN A 21 -10.83 -12.50 12.25
N LEU A 22 -10.62 -11.70 13.30
CA LEU A 22 -9.31 -11.10 13.64
C LEU A 22 -8.44 -12.01 14.53
N LEU A 23 -8.87 -13.24 14.78
CA LEU A 23 -8.07 -14.22 15.50
C LEU A 23 -7.11 -14.89 14.51
N GLY A 24 -5.83 -14.51 14.59
CA GLY A 24 -4.77 -15.22 13.91
C GLY A 24 -4.61 -16.67 14.41
N ASN A 25 -3.82 -17.46 13.68
CA ASN A 25 -3.61 -18.89 14.00
C ASN A 25 -3.05 -19.14 15.41
N ASP A 26 -2.32 -18.18 15.99
CA ASP A 26 -1.66 -18.30 17.30
C ASP A 26 -2.40 -17.58 18.44
N SER A 27 -3.67 -17.22 18.27
CA SER A 27 -4.47 -16.50 19.27
C SER A 27 -3.96 -15.09 19.62
N GLU A 28 -3.02 -14.55 18.86
CA GLU A 28 -2.65 -13.13 18.93
C GLU A 28 -3.68 -12.27 18.19
N TYR A 29 -4.07 -11.19 18.85
CA TYR A 29 -5.04 -10.23 18.35
C TYR A 29 -4.39 -9.37 17.26
N THR A 30 -4.87 -9.45 16.02
CA THR A 30 -4.32 -8.65 14.92
C THR A 30 -5.12 -7.35 14.72
N PHE A 31 -4.48 -6.35 14.10
CA PHE A 31 -5.16 -5.10 13.69
C PHE A 31 -5.86 -5.24 12.35
N GLY A 32 -5.35 -6.10 11.48
CA GLY A 32 -5.94 -6.48 10.21
C GLY A 32 -5.64 -7.94 9.91
N ILE A 33 -6.37 -8.50 8.96
CA ILE A 33 -6.07 -9.83 8.41
C ILE A 33 -6.62 -9.95 6.99
N THR A 34 -5.87 -10.61 6.12
CA THR A 34 -6.24 -10.91 4.74
C THR A 34 -6.43 -12.41 4.54
N TYR A 35 -7.55 -12.77 3.90
CA TYR A 35 -7.88 -14.14 3.52
C TYR A 35 -7.94 -14.25 2.00
N PHE A 36 -6.92 -14.89 1.41
CA PHE A 36 -6.82 -15.05 -0.04
C PHE A 36 -7.89 -15.99 -0.61
N ASP A 37 -8.15 -17.11 0.06
CA ASP A 37 -9.14 -18.12 -0.34
C ASP A 37 -10.56 -17.54 -0.46
N ARG A 38 -10.89 -16.58 0.39
CA ARG A 38 -12.19 -15.87 0.42
C ARG A 38 -12.15 -14.52 -0.27
N THR A 39 -10.99 -14.07 -0.74
CA THR A 39 -10.76 -12.72 -1.29
C THR A 39 -11.36 -11.63 -0.40
N CYS A 40 -11.04 -11.66 0.90
CA CYS A 40 -11.53 -10.67 1.84
C CYS A 40 -10.48 -10.24 2.86
N ALA A 41 -10.69 -9.09 3.50
CA ALA A 41 -9.93 -8.68 4.66
C ALA A 41 -10.82 -8.00 5.69
N TYR A 42 -10.37 -8.06 6.94
CA TYR A 42 -11.00 -7.43 8.09
C TYR A 42 -10.02 -6.45 8.71
N ILE A 43 -10.45 -5.22 8.93
CA ILE A 43 -9.62 -4.14 9.50
C ILE A 43 -10.28 -3.65 10.78
N ARG A 44 -9.52 -3.56 11.88
CA ARG A 44 -9.99 -2.92 13.11
C ARG A 44 -10.16 -1.42 12.91
N THR A 45 -11.37 -0.94 13.16
CA THR A 45 -11.71 0.48 13.06
C THR A 45 -11.80 1.18 14.41
N ASP A 46 -11.58 0.46 15.51
CA ASP A 46 -11.55 0.97 16.89
C ASP A 46 -10.15 1.47 17.31
N LEU A 47 -9.32 1.88 16.34
CA LEU A 47 -7.94 2.32 16.51
C LEU A 47 -7.77 3.81 16.11
N PRO A 48 -6.71 4.49 16.58
CA PRO A 48 -6.31 5.78 16.02
C PRO A 48 -6.18 5.75 14.50
N GLU A 49 -6.57 6.84 13.83
CA GLU A 49 -6.60 6.93 12.36
C GLU A 49 -5.26 6.51 11.72
N GLU A 50 -4.14 6.95 12.28
CA GLU A 50 -2.81 6.59 11.78
C GLU A 50 -2.55 5.08 11.82
N LEU A 51 -2.97 4.39 12.88
CA LEU A 51 -2.84 2.93 12.96
C LEU A 51 -3.77 2.25 11.94
N ILE A 52 -4.98 2.76 11.74
CA ILE A 52 -5.89 2.25 10.69
C ILE A 52 -5.24 2.41 9.32
N ARG A 53 -4.67 3.58 8.99
CA ARG A 53 -4.00 3.83 7.71
C ARG A 53 -2.83 2.86 7.49
N ARG A 54 -2.01 2.65 8.51
CA ARG A 54 -0.91 1.69 8.49
C ARG A 54 -1.40 0.27 8.23
N THR A 55 -2.35 -0.21 9.02
CA THR A 55 -2.95 -1.54 8.83
C THR A 55 -3.56 -1.70 7.45
N VAL A 56 -4.25 -0.68 6.93
CA VAL A 56 -4.80 -0.73 5.57
C VAL A 56 -3.69 -0.85 4.51
N ARG A 57 -2.57 -0.13 4.64
CA ARG A 57 -1.43 -0.30 3.71
C ARG A 57 -0.85 -1.71 3.79
N HIS A 58 -0.72 -2.25 5.01
CA HIS A 58 -0.25 -3.61 5.25
C HIS A 58 -1.13 -4.63 4.52
N GLU A 59 -2.44 -4.64 4.79
CA GLU A 59 -3.38 -5.59 4.17
C GLU A 59 -3.54 -5.39 2.66
N LEU A 60 -3.50 -4.15 2.16
CA LEU A 60 -3.51 -3.91 0.71
C LEU A 60 -2.26 -4.47 0.02
N THR A 61 -1.14 -4.56 0.74
CA THR A 61 0.08 -5.18 0.21
C THR A 61 -0.10 -6.68 0.05
N HIS A 62 -0.63 -7.38 1.07
CA HIS A 62 -1.03 -8.79 0.95
C HIS A 62 -1.94 -9.03 -0.26
N MET A 63 -3.02 -8.26 -0.37
CA MET A 63 -3.96 -8.39 -1.48
C MET A 63 -3.29 -8.19 -2.84
N THR A 64 -2.33 -7.27 -2.93
CA THR A 64 -1.59 -6.99 -4.17
C THR A 64 -0.68 -8.15 -4.53
N LEU A 65 0.08 -8.68 -3.58
CA LEU A 65 0.96 -9.84 -3.77
C LEU A 65 0.16 -11.07 -4.23
N PHE A 66 -0.92 -11.38 -3.52
CA PHE A 66 -1.81 -12.49 -3.90
C PHE A 66 -2.46 -12.30 -5.26
N SER A 67 -2.93 -11.09 -5.57
CA SER A 67 -3.54 -10.79 -6.88
C SER A 67 -2.54 -10.81 -8.04
N ALA A 68 -1.25 -10.67 -7.76
CA ALA A 68 -0.17 -10.82 -8.73
C ALA A 68 0.30 -12.28 -8.88
N GLY A 69 -0.19 -13.21 -8.07
CA GLY A 69 0.31 -14.59 -8.00
C GLY A 69 1.74 -14.65 -7.44
N MET A 70 2.16 -13.62 -6.70
CA MET A 70 3.47 -13.60 -6.05
C MET A 70 3.37 -14.33 -4.72
N ILE A 71 3.95 -15.52 -4.66
CA ILE A 71 4.28 -16.21 -3.41
C ILE A 71 5.79 -16.05 -3.26
N PRO A 72 6.28 -15.14 -2.41
CA PRO A 72 7.70 -14.84 -2.38
C PRO A 72 8.48 -16.06 -1.86
N GLU A 73 9.26 -16.70 -2.72
CA GLU A 73 10.05 -17.90 -2.36
C GLU A 73 11.25 -17.57 -1.47
N SER A 74 11.76 -16.33 -1.54
CA SER A 74 13.00 -15.91 -0.89
C SER A 74 12.83 -14.73 0.09
N MET A 75 11.63 -14.16 0.18
CA MET A 75 11.34 -12.99 1.01
C MET A 75 10.08 -13.27 1.82
N ASP A 76 10.10 -12.93 3.09
CA ASP A 76 8.93 -13.06 3.94
C ASP A 76 7.85 -12.06 3.50
N GLU A 77 6.65 -12.56 3.21
CA GLU A 77 5.50 -11.77 2.77
C GLU A 77 5.18 -10.66 3.78
N GLU A 78 5.25 -10.98 5.07
CA GLU A 78 5.04 -10.04 6.18
C GLU A 78 6.09 -8.93 6.21
N ALA A 79 7.33 -9.24 5.81
CA ALA A 79 8.39 -8.24 5.72
C ALA A 79 8.13 -7.23 4.59
N ILE A 80 7.58 -7.69 3.46
CA ILE A 80 7.14 -6.79 2.37
C ILE A 80 6.01 -5.90 2.86
N CYS A 81 5.01 -6.48 3.51
CA CYS A 81 3.86 -5.75 4.03
C CYS A 81 4.28 -4.71 5.08
N SER A 82 5.17 -5.08 6.00
CA SER A 82 5.75 -4.17 7.01
C SER A 82 6.56 -3.03 6.38
N PHE A 83 7.30 -3.32 5.30
CA PHE A 83 8.04 -2.30 4.57
C PHE A 83 7.11 -1.28 3.91
N VAL A 84 6.08 -1.75 3.19
CA VAL A 84 5.11 -0.87 2.51
C VAL A 84 4.26 -0.10 3.52
N GLU A 85 3.86 -0.73 4.63
CA GLU A 85 3.17 -0.08 5.74
C GLU A 85 3.96 1.14 6.26
N SER A 86 5.25 0.94 6.49
CA SER A 86 6.12 1.91 7.17
C SER A 86 6.58 3.03 6.25
N TYR A 87 6.92 2.71 5.00
CA TYR A 87 7.63 3.63 4.11
C TYR A 87 6.89 3.96 2.81
N GLY A 88 5.83 3.23 2.47
CA GLY A 88 5.18 3.36 1.16
C GLY A 88 4.61 4.76 0.88
N GLU A 89 4.07 5.43 1.89
CA GLU A 89 3.55 6.79 1.75
C GLU A 89 4.66 7.82 1.53
N GLU A 90 5.76 7.72 2.29
CA GLU A 90 6.93 8.60 2.17
C GLU A 90 7.64 8.41 0.82
N ILE A 91 7.85 7.16 0.39
CA ILE A 91 8.50 6.85 -0.89
C ILE A 91 7.70 7.44 -2.07
N CYS A 92 6.38 7.33 -2.05
CA CYS A 92 5.54 7.94 -3.09
C CYS A 92 5.64 9.47 -3.09
N ALA A 93 5.58 10.11 -1.91
CA ALA A 93 5.72 11.56 -1.80
C ALA A 93 7.09 12.06 -2.28
N ASP A 94 8.16 11.38 -1.89
CA ASP A 94 9.52 11.70 -2.33
C ASP A 94 9.70 11.49 -3.84
N THR A 95 9.06 10.45 -4.40
CA THR A 95 9.05 10.20 -5.84
C THR A 95 8.43 11.38 -6.58
N ASP A 96 7.26 11.85 -6.16
CA ASP A 96 6.56 12.98 -6.79
C ASP A 96 7.39 14.27 -6.69
N LEU A 97 8.03 14.51 -5.54
CA LEU A 97 8.91 15.65 -5.31
C LEU A 97 10.12 15.62 -6.28
N VAL A 98 10.80 14.48 -6.37
CA VAL A 98 11.97 14.30 -7.24
C VAL A 98 11.58 14.41 -8.71
N CYS A 99 10.49 13.77 -9.13
CA CYS A 99 10.00 13.86 -10.50
C CYS A 99 9.65 15.30 -10.89
N SER A 100 8.98 16.04 -9.99
CA SER A 100 8.67 17.46 -10.23
C SER A 100 9.95 18.27 -10.46
N ALA A 101 10.97 18.09 -9.62
CA ALA A 101 12.24 18.81 -9.76
C ALA A 101 12.99 18.46 -11.08
N LEU A 102 13.03 17.18 -11.45
CA LEU A 102 13.73 16.72 -12.64
C LEU A 102 13.01 17.14 -13.93
N LEU A 103 11.68 17.06 -13.97
CA LEU A 103 10.91 17.40 -15.17
C LEU A 103 10.81 18.92 -15.39
N HIS A 104 10.69 19.72 -14.31
CA HIS A 104 10.72 21.18 -14.44
C HIS A 104 12.10 21.73 -14.80
N SER A 105 13.19 21.08 -14.38
CA SER A 105 14.55 21.50 -14.76
C SER A 105 14.86 21.22 -16.25
N ALA A 106 14.30 20.14 -16.81
CA ALA A 106 14.44 19.81 -18.24
C ALA A 106 13.74 20.82 -19.17
N GLN A 107 12.59 21.37 -18.75
CA GLN A 107 11.85 22.37 -19.54
C GLN A 107 12.57 23.73 -19.63
N LYS A 108 13.28 24.15 -18.57
CA LYS A 108 14.06 25.40 -18.58
C LYS A 108 15.30 25.34 -19.49
N SER A 109 15.84 24.15 -19.78
CA SER A 109 16.97 24.01 -20.71
C SER A 109 16.60 24.17 -22.18
N GLU A 110 15.32 24.00 -22.55
CA GLU A 110 14.86 24.16 -23.94
C GLU A 110 14.49 25.61 -24.30
N GLU A 111 14.27 26.49 -23.30
CA GLU A 111 13.83 27.88 -23.52
C GLU A 111 14.96 28.93 -23.53
N SER A 112 16.25 28.55 -23.54
CA SER A 112 17.33 29.54 -23.60
C SER A 112 17.42 30.21 -24.98
N PRO A 113 17.55 31.56 -25.07
CA PRO A 113 17.12 32.31 -26.25
C PRO A 113 18.13 32.23 -27.41
N LYS A 114 17.61 32.12 -28.64
CA LYS A 114 18.37 32.48 -29.86
C LYS A 114 18.92 33.89 -29.68
N ALA A 115 20.23 34.01 -29.54
CA ALA A 115 20.92 35.30 -29.55
C ALA A 115 20.55 36.08 -30.82
N LEU A 116 20.05 37.31 -30.67
CA LEU A 116 19.86 38.22 -31.80
C LEU A 116 21.23 38.63 -32.34
N PRO A 117 21.46 38.61 -33.67
CA PRO A 117 22.67 39.14 -34.26
C PRO A 117 22.67 40.68 -34.19
N ALA A 118 23.88 41.22 -34.03
CA ALA A 118 24.23 42.62 -33.81
C ALA A 118 23.80 43.57 -34.95
#